data_AF-A0A6N7G309-F1
#
_entry.id   AF-A0A6N7G309-F1
#
_cell.length_a   1.000
_cell.length_b   1.000
_cell.length_c   1.000
_cell.angle_alpha   90.00
_cell.angle_beta   90.00
_cell.angle_gamma   90.00
#
_symmetry.space_group_name_H-M   'P 1'
#
loop_
_entity.id
_entity.type
_entity.pdbx_description
1 polymer ?
#
loop_
_entity_poly.entity_id
_entity_poly.type
_entity_poly.pdbx_seq_one_letter_code
_entity_poly.pdbx_strand_id
1 'polypeptide(L)'
;MATQDSTGVAVRHLRAAAHRTNGVVVGANMRANARYEAAFAAVDRNDFATASHPLPPDATLNRALRLLGPRPGDRVLEIGTGSGYVAAVLSELVGRHGDVITTEADVDVASEARERLIASGRESRYGSGLINVTVLRREPSDVPAPPQLWDRVLLSTPVALGRLPYAAIAGTRPGGVVLARVSTDFTTGPLVRFEVGEDGTATGIADATTMERVASLPTTPTQSGVVPRDVEVSHTSIDVANLLRNPAWRCAVAIAVPSCRYHDTVVADDDTGPTRPGVELTDPMTSAWAHIEHADGGDHITVRQTGPRLLADEVLAAVRWYANRGAPPLESWTWHAGPDRQCVTFPT
;
A
#
# COMPACT_ATOMS: atom_id res chain seq x y z
N MET A 1 -9.06 -23.43 38.66
CA MET A 1 -10.25 -23.26 37.81
C MET A 1 -10.10 -21.97 37.03
N ALA A 2 -9.39 -22.02 35.91
CA ALA A 2 -9.28 -20.94 34.94
C ALA A 2 -9.01 -21.60 33.58
N THR A 3 -9.35 -20.87 32.51
CA THR A 3 -9.09 -21.18 31.08
C THR A 3 -10.01 -22.21 30.42
N GLN A 4 -11.18 -21.74 29.97
CA GLN A 4 -11.85 -22.31 28.78
C GLN A 4 -12.66 -21.27 27.96
N ASP A 5 -12.85 -20.04 28.44
CA ASP A 5 -13.79 -19.09 27.82
C ASP A 5 -13.17 -18.00 26.90
N SER A 6 -11.86 -17.79 26.90
CA SER A 6 -11.22 -16.74 26.07
C SER A 6 -11.06 -17.13 24.60
N THR A 7 -10.92 -18.42 24.31
CA THR A 7 -10.75 -18.95 22.95
C THR A 7 -12.06 -18.95 22.15
N GLY A 8 -13.20 -19.19 22.81
CA GLY A 8 -14.52 -19.23 22.16
C GLY A 8 -15.02 -17.85 21.69
N VAL A 9 -14.72 -16.80 22.44
CA VAL A 9 -15.04 -15.41 22.08
C VAL A 9 -14.18 -14.96 20.89
N ALA A 10 -12.87 -15.25 20.91
CA ALA A 10 -11.98 -14.95 19.79
C ALA A 10 -12.44 -15.63 18.49
N VAL A 11 -12.77 -16.93 18.52
CA VAL A 11 -13.24 -17.67 17.33
C VAL A 11 -14.60 -17.17 16.81
N ARG A 12 -15.55 -16.79 17.69
CA ARG A 12 -16.82 -16.16 17.28
C ARG A 12 -16.63 -14.77 16.68
N HIS A 13 -15.75 -13.94 17.26
CA HIS A 13 -15.42 -12.61 16.72
C HIS A 13 -14.70 -12.71 15.37
N LEU A 14 -13.84 -13.72 15.17
CA LEU A 14 -13.14 -13.98 13.91
C LEU A 14 -14.10 -14.40 12.79
N ARG A 15 -15.10 -15.24 13.08
CA ARG A 15 -16.17 -15.59 12.10
C ARG A 15 -17.07 -14.39 11.78
N ALA A 16 -17.37 -13.52 12.75
CA ALA A 16 -18.21 -12.33 12.54
C ALA A 16 -17.49 -11.16 11.85
N ALA A 17 -16.17 -11.03 12.03
CA ALA A 17 -15.36 -9.96 11.42
C ALA A 17 -15.21 -10.12 9.89
N ALA A 18 -15.31 -11.35 9.38
CA ALA A 18 -15.28 -11.65 7.94
C ALA A 18 -16.46 -11.01 7.14
N HIS A 19 -17.53 -10.59 7.81
CA HIS A 19 -18.74 -10.04 7.16
C HIS A 19 -18.88 -8.51 7.21
N ARG A 20 -17.91 -7.78 7.77
CA ARG A 20 -17.98 -6.31 7.85
C ARG A 20 -16.98 -5.67 6.89
N THR A 21 -17.46 -5.34 5.69
CA THR A 21 -16.80 -4.42 4.75
C THR A 21 -17.83 -3.56 4.03
N ASN A 22 -17.86 -2.25 4.32
CA ASN A 22 -17.55 -1.20 3.33
C ASN A 22 -18.03 0.19 3.80
N GLY A 23 -17.13 1.16 3.66
CA GLY A 23 -17.45 2.47 3.09
C GLY A 23 -17.92 3.55 4.07
N VAL A 24 -16.99 4.43 4.47
CA VAL A 24 -17.37 5.83 4.67
C VAL A 24 -17.43 6.47 3.28
N VAL A 25 -18.64 6.67 2.78
CA VAL A 25 -18.88 7.52 1.61
C VAL A 25 -18.61 8.96 2.04
N VAL A 26 -17.42 9.46 1.71
CA VAL A 26 -17.13 10.89 1.81
C VAL A 26 -17.95 11.57 0.73
N GLY A 27 -18.94 12.37 1.14
CA GLY A 27 -19.81 13.11 0.22
C GLY A 27 -19.00 13.90 -0.81
N ALA A 28 -19.13 13.54 -2.08
CA ALA A 28 -18.41 14.18 -3.17
C ALA A 28 -19.02 15.54 -3.49
N ASN A 29 -18.23 16.60 -3.39
CA ASN A 29 -18.58 17.93 -3.92
C ASN A 29 -18.48 17.90 -5.46
N MET A 30 -19.60 18.14 -6.17
CA MET A 30 -19.64 18.11 -7.65
C MET A 30 -18.58 19.00 -8.31
N ARG A 31 -18.26 20.17 -7.75
CA ARG A 31 -17.23 21.07 -8.32
C ARG A 31 -15.82 20.48 -8.23
N ALA A 32 -15.54 19.72 -7.17
CA ALA A 32 -14.27 19.01 -7.05
C ALA A 32 -14.16 17.93 -8.12
N ASN A 33 -15.25 17.18 -8.38
CA ASN A 33 -15.25 16.13 -9.41
C ASN A 33 -14.92 16.67 -10.80
N ALA A 34 -15.56 17.76 -11.20
CA ALA A 34 -15.33 18.36 -12.51
C ALA A 34 -13.86 18.81 -12.72
N ARG A 35 -13.19 19.30 -11.67
CA ARG A 35 -11.77 19.70 -11.75
C ARG A 35 -10.85 18.51 -12.00
N TYR A 36 -11.05 17.39 -11.31
CA TYR A 36 -10.24 16.19 -11.54
C TYR A 36 -10.51 15.63 -12.95
N GLU A 37 -11.78 15.49 -13.33
CA GLU A 37 -12.16 15.02 -14.68
C GLU A 37 -11.51 15.87 -15.79
N ALA A 38 -11.55 17.20 -15.66
CA ALA A 38 -10.91 18.11 -16.61
C ALA A 38 -9.38 17.93 -16.66
N ALA A 39 -8.71 17.73 -15.52
CA ALA A 39 -7.26 17.50 -15.48
C ALA A 39 -6.87 16.16 -16.13
N PHE A 40 -7.62 15.08 -15.87
CA PHE A 40 -7.40 13.79 -16.52
C PHE A 40 -7.67 13.86 -18.04
N ALA A 41 -8.70 14.58 -18.47
CA ALA A 41 -9.02 14.76 -19.88
C ALA A 41 -8.01 15.64 -20.64
N ALA A 42 -7.27 16.50 -19.93
CA ALA A 42 -6.27 17.38 -20.53
C ALA A 42 -4.93 16.69 -20.81
N VAL A 43 -4.72 15.48 -20.31
CA VAL A 43 -3.48 14.70 -20.48
C VAL A 43 -3.82 13.42 -21.24
N ASP A 44 -3.40 13.31 -22.49
CA ASP A 44 -3.57 12.05 -23.22
C ASP A 44 -2.71 10.97 -22.55
N ARG A 45 -3.38 9.93 -22.06
CA ARG A 45 -2.76 8.82 -21.36
C ARG A 45 -1.81 8.03 -22.27
N ASN A 46 -2.09 7.98 -23.57
CA ASN A 46 -1.30 7.22 -24.53
C ASN A 46 0.11 7.81 -24.73
N ASP A 47 0.26 9.13 -24.58
CA ASP A 47 1.56 9.81 -24.65
C ASP A 47 2.56 9.30 -23.59
N PHE A 48 2.04 8.73 -22.51
CA PHE A 48 2.81 8.26 -21.37
C PHE A 48 2.81 6.73 -21.20
N ALA A 49 2.13 5.99 -22.08
CA ALA A 49 2.08 4.54 -21.99
C ALA A 49 3.42 3.93 -22.43
N THR A 50 4.04 3.12 -21.56
CA THR A 50 5.28 2.41 -21.88
C THR A 50 5.19 0.95 -21.45
N ALA A 51 5.91 0.07 -22.14
CA ALA A 51 5.96 -1.35 -21.79
C ALA A 51 6.67 -1.59 -20.44
N SER A 52 7.68 -0.76 -20.12
CA SER A 52 8.52 -0.93 -18.94
C SER A 52 7.94 -0.29 -17.67
N HIS A 53 7.11 0.74 -17.82
CA HIS A 53 6.50 1.48 -16.72
C HIS A 53 4.99 1.59 -16.94
N PRO A 54 4.22 0.60 -16.48
CA PRO A 54 2.77 0.63 -16.62
C PRO A 54 2.17 1.79 -15.83
N LEU A 55 1.18 2.44 -16.44
CA LEU A 55 0.47 3.55 -15.81
C LEU A 55 -0.43 3.04 -14.68
N PRO A 56 -0.55 3.78 -13.56
CA PRO A 56 -1.46 3.39 -12.49
C PRO A 56 -2.91 3.42 -12.99
N PRO A 57 -3.78 2.47 -12.64
CA PRO A 57 -5.19 2.50 -13.02
C PRO A 57 -5.85 3.84 -12.65
N ASP A 58 -6.72 4.37 -13.50
CA ASP A 58 -7.31 5.70 -13.30
C ASP A 58 -8.06 5.82 -11.98
N ALA A 59 -8.78 4.78 -11.57
CA ALA A 59 -9.46 4.75 -10.27
C ALA A 59 -8.47 4.92 -9.10
N THR A 60 -7.31 4.24 -9.18
CA THR A 60 -6.26 4.30 -8.17
C THR A 60 -5.59 5.67 -8.14
N LEU A 61 -5.23 6.22 -9.31
CA LEU A 61 -4.63 7.56 -9.38
C LEU A 61 -5.62 8.64 -8.94
N ASN A 62 -6.87 8.57 -9.38
CA ASN A 62 -7.92 9.51 -8.99
C ASN A 62 -8.15 9.49 -7.47
N ARG A 63 -8.20 8.31 -6.84
CA ARG A 63 -8.28 8.21 -5.38
C ARG A 63 -7.06 8.84 -4.71
N ALA A 64 -5.85 8.53 -5.17
CA ALA A 64 -4.61 9.10 -4.62
C ALA A 64 -4.60 10.64 -4.74
N LEU A 65 -4.93 11.20 -5.90
CA LEU A 65 -4.94 12.66 -6.10
C LEU A 65 -6.05 13.36 -5.29
N ARG A 66 -7.17 12.68 -5.01
CA ARG A 66 -8.20 13.18 -4.10
C ARG A 66 -7.76 13.16 -2.64
N LEU A 67 -7.07 12.11 -2.22
CA LEU A 67 -6.48 12.03 -0.89
C LEU A 67 -5.33 13.03 -0.73
N LEU A 68 -4.54 13.30 -1.77
CA LEU A 68 -3.51 14.33 -1.74
C LEU A 68 -4.14 15.73 -1.67
N GLY A 69 -5.18 15.97 -2.46
CA GLY A 69 -5.91 17.24 -2.49
C GLY A 69 -5.06 18.44 -2.93
N PRO A 70 -4.37 18.38 -4.10
CA PRO A 70 -3.65 19.53 -4.64
C PRO A 70 -4.62 20.67 -4.98
N ARG A 71 -4.22 21.90 -4.74
CA ARG A 71 -4.98 23.13 -5.01
C ARG A 71 -4.26 23.98 -6.07
N PRO A 72 -4.97 24.86 -6.79
CA PRO A 72 -4.31 25.79 -7.70
C PRO A 72 -3.27 26.63 -6.96
N GLY A 73 -2.06 26.73 -7.49
CA GLY A 73 -0.94 27.43 -6.86
C GLY A 73 -0.11 26.59 -5.87
N ASP A 74 -0.52 25.35 -5.55
CA ASP A 74 0.28 24.48 -4.67
C ASP A 74 1.63 24.15 -5.32
N ARG A 75 2.66 24.08 -4.48
CA ARG A 75 3.95 23.47 -4.79
C ARG A 75 3.92 21.99 -4.40
N VAL A 76 4.14 21.12 -5.38
CA VAL A 76 3.98 19.66 -5.23
C VAL A 76 5.30 18.95 -5.53
N LEU A 77 5.71 18.06 -4.63
CA LEU A 77 6.75 17.07 -4.89
C LEU A 77 6.12 15.72 -5.21
N GLU A 78 6.54 15.09 -6.30
CA GLU A 78 6.33 13.68 -6.57
C GLU A 78 7.65 12.91 -6.42
N ILE A 79 7.61 11.77 -5.73
CA ILE A 79 8.73 10.82 -5.63
C ILE A 79 8.38 9.56 -6.42
N GLY A 80 9.12 9.32 -7.51
CA GLY A 80 8.90 8.27 -8.49
C GLY A 80 8.18 8.81 -9.72
N THR A 81 8.92 9.40 -10.66
CA THR A 81 8.36 9.99 -11.89
C THR A 81 7.79 8.92 -12.82
N GLY A 82 8.46 7.77 -12.96
CA GLY A 82 8.08 6.74 -13.91
C GLY A 82 7.91 7.32 -15.31
N SER A 83 6.73 7.13 -15.92
CA SER A 83 6.45 7.67 -17.26
C SER A 83 6.34 9.20 -17.31
N GLY A 84 6.06 9.87 -16.19
CA GLY A 84 5.72 11.30 -16.13
C GLY A 84 4.22 11.62 -16.17
N TYR A 85 3.35 10.62 -16.34
CA TYR A 85 1.89 10.84 -16.44
C TYR A 85 1.28 11.53 -15.21
N VAL A 86 1.69 11.08 -14.02
CA VAL A 86 1.16 11.64 -12.76
C VAL A 86 1.63 13.08 -12.58
N ALA A 87 2.90 13.39 -12.89
CA ALA A 87 3.41 14.76 -12.90
C ALA A 87 2.62 15.68 -13.86
N ALA A 88 2.25 15.17 -15.04
CA ALA A 88 1.41 15.92 -15.99
C ALA A 88 0.03 16.23 -15.42
N VAL A 89 -0.65 15.24 -14.83
CA VAL A 89 -1.98 15.44 -14.22
C VAL A 89 -1.88 16.38 -13.00
N LEU A 90 -0.81 16.29 -12.20
CA LEU A 90 -0.56 17.21 -11.09
C LEU A 90 -0.36 18.65 -11.57
N SER A 91 0.40 18.85 -12.65
CA SER A 91 0.60 20.16 -13.27
C SER A 91 -0.71 20.81 -13.68
N GLU A 92 -1.59 20.02 -14.30
CA GLU A 92 -2.94 20.41 -14.69
C GLU A 92 -3.80 20.81 -13.49
N LEU A 93 -3.68 20.08 -12.37
CA LEU A 93 -4.40 20.39 -11.15
C LEU A 93 -3.90 21.67 -10.48
N VAL A 94 -2.59 21.88 -10.33
CA VAL A 94 -2.04 23.07 -9.65
C VAL A 94 -2.05 24.31 -10.54
N GLY A 95 -2.13 24.13 -11.86
CA GLY A 95 -2.18 25.19 -12.85
C GLY A 95 -0.91 26.04 -12.92
N ARG A 96 -0.95 27.07 -13.78
CA ARG A 96 0.22 27.90 -14.14
C ARG A 96 0.94 28.62 -13.00
N HIS A 97 0.30 28.74 -11.83
CA HIS A 97 0.87 29.43 -10.66
C HIS A 97 1.41 28.45 -9.62
N GLY A 98 1.16 27.15 -9.78
CA GLY A 98 1.77 26.11 -8.97
C GLY A 98 2.95 25.48 -9.71
N ASP A 99 3.73 24.70 -8.97
CA ASP A 99 4.91 24.01 -9.48
C ASP A 99 4.93 22.53 -9.06
N VAL A 100 5.35 21.67 -9.98
CA VAL A 100 5.50 20.23 -9.76
C VAL A 100 6.96 19.87 -9.95
N ILE A 101 7.58 19.38 -8.89
CA ILE A 101 8.90 18.76 -8.95
C ILE A 101 8.68 17.25 -8.83
N THR A 102 9.24 16.47 -9.73
CA THR A 102 9.15 15.01 -9.71
C THR A 102 10.55 14.40 -9.76
N THR A 103 10.78 13.34 -8.98
CA THR A 103 12.10 12.70 -8.87
C THR A 103 12.11 11.26 -9.37
N GLU A 104 13.15 10.90 -10.11
CA GLU A 104 13.38 9.55 -10.64
C GLU A 104 14.82 9.11 -10.39
N ALA A 105 15.01 7.85 -9.98
CA ALA A 105 16.33 7.30 -9.68
C ALA A 105 17.05 6.88 -10.96
N ASP A 106 16.31 6.26 -11.87
CA ASP A 106 16.82 5.77 -13.15
C ASP A 106 17.03 6.92 -14.14
N VAL A 107 18.24 7.03 -14.66
CA VAL A 107 18.64 8.15 -15.53
C VAL A 107 17.95 8.11 -16.89
N ASP A 108 17.70 6.92 -17.43
CA ASP A 108 17.09 6.74 -18.74
C ASP A 108 15.59 7.01 -18.61
N VAL A 109 14.94 6.47 -17.58
CA VAL A 109 13.53 6.73 -17.28
C VAL A 109 13.28 8.22 -17.04
N ALA A 110 14.14 8.89 -16.27
CA ALA A 110 14.04 10.34 -16.05
C ALA A 110 14.16 11.13 -17.36
N SER A 111 15.02 10.69 -18.28
CA SER A 111 15.24 11.36 -19.56
C SER A 111 14.04 11.19 -20.48
N GLU A 112 13.54 9.96 -20.63
CA GLU A 112 12.35 9.70 -21.43
C GLU A 112 11.10 10.40 -20.87
N ALA A 113 10.93 10.45 -19.54
CA ALA A 113 9.82 11.17 -18.91
C ALA A 113 9.84 12.67 -19.25
N ARG A 114 11.03 13.30 -19.28
CA ARG A 114 11.17 14.70 -19.71
C ARG A 114 10.71 14.90 -21.15
N GLU A 115 11.10 14.01 -22.06
CA GLU A 115 10.71 14.09 -23.48
C GLU A 115 9.19 14.01 -23.64
N ARG A 116 8.53 13.07 -22.95
CA ARG A 116 7.07 12.92 -22.96
C ARG A 116 6.35 14.13 -22.39
N LEU A 117 6.81 14.65 -21.24
CA LEU A 117 6.26 15.85 -20.62
C LEU A 117 6.40 17.10 -21.52
N ILE A 118 7.52 17.24 -22.23
CA ILE A 118 7.72 18.31 -23.21
C ILE A 118 6.77 18.14 -24.40
N ALA A 119 6.65 16.93 -24.96
CA ALA A 119 5.78 16.64 -26.09
C ALA A 119 4.29 16.91 -25.75
N SER A 120 3.79 16.32 -24.67
CA SER A 120 2.40 16.48 -24.21
C SER A 120 2.07 17.95 -23.92
N GLY A 121 3.01 18.69 -23.34
CA GLY A 121 2.81 20.11 -23.06
C GLY A 121 2.81 21.05 -24.27
N ARG A 122 3.36 20.63 -25.42
CA ARG A 122 3.27 21.39 -26.68
C ARG A 122 1.85 21.33 -27.27
N GLU A 123 1.09 20.30 -26.93
CA GLU A 123 -0.30 20.08 -27.37
C GLU A 123 -1.32 20.56 -26.32
N SER A 124 -0.89 20.79 -25.07
CA SER A 124 -1.72 21.36 -24.01
C SER A 124 -2.07 22.84 -24.25
N ARG A 125 -3.15 23.30 -23.59
CA ARG A 125 -3.75 24.65 -23.63
C ARG A 125 -2.79 25.84 -23.39
N TYR A 126 -1.56 25.58 -22.96
CA TYR A 126 -0.53 26.59 -22.69
C TYR A 126 0.48 26.78 -23.84
N GLY A 127 0.45 25.94 -24.89
CA GLY A 127 1.17 26.14 -26.15
C GLY A 127 2.70 26.26 -26.06
N SER A 128 3.32 25.81 -24.97
CA SER A 128 4.77 25.99 -24.72
C SER A 128 5.45 24.87 -23.92
N GLY A 129 4.78 23.73 -23.70
CA GLY A 129 5.22 22.69 -22.78
C GLY A 129 4.47 22.75 -21.45
N LEU A 130 4.56 21.69 -20.64
CA LEU A 130 4.14 21.70 -19.23
C LEU A 130 5.22 22.49 -18.46
N ILE A 131 5.21 23.81 -18.60
CA ILE A 131 6.27 24.72 -18.13
C ILE A 131 6.50 24.71 -16.62
N ASN A 132 5.58 24.12 -15.86
CA ASN A 132 5.62 24.04 -14.40
C ASN A 132 5.98 22.65 -13.87
N VAL A 133 6.49 21.74 -14.71
CA VAL A 133 7.00 20.43 -14.28
C VAL A 133 8.53 20.40 -14.40
N THR A 134 9.22 20.02 -13.33
CA THR A 134 10.66 19.79 -13.31
C THR A 134 10.98 18.36 -12.89
N VAL A 135 11.68 17.61 -13.75
CA VAL A 135 12.12 16.24 -13.47
C VAL A 135 13.56 16.26 -12.97
N LEU A 136 13.81 15.72 -11.78
CA LEU A 136 15.14 15.62 -11.16
C LEU A 136 15.58 14.16 -11.06
N ARG A 137 16.87 13.89 -11.28
CA ARG A 137 17.44 12.58 -10.96
C ARG A 137 17.76 12.50 -9.47
N ARG A 138 17.03 11.69 -8.70
CA ARG A 138 17.25 11.48 -7.26
C ARG A 138 16.77 10.08 -6.85
N GLU A 139 17.45 9.49 -5.88
CA GLU A 139 16.96 8.31 -5.19
C GLU A 139 15.70 8.66 -4.36
N PRO A 140 14.78 7.70 -4.11
CA PRO A 140 13.58 7.97 -3.29
C PRO A 140 13.88 8.47 -1.87
N SER A 141 15.05 8.13 -1.33
CA SER A 141 15.52 8.59 -0.02
C SER A 141 16.17 9.98 -0.05
N ASP A 142 16.62 10.46 -1.22
CA ASP A 142 17.27 11.76 -1.43
C ASP A 142 16.22 12.83 -1.82
N VAL A 143 15.32 13.10 -0.87
CA VAL A 143 14.24 14.07 -1.06
C VAL A 143 14.83 15.47 -1.25
N PRO A 144 14.53 16.18 -2.35
CA PRO A 144 15.09 17.50 -2.60
C PRO A 144 14.61 18.50 -1.54
N ALA A 145 15.57 19.19 -0.91
CA ALA A 145 15.27 20.32 -0.04
C ALA A 145 14.67 21.44 -0.90
N PRO A 146 13.43 21.89 -0.63
CA PRO A 146 12.82 22.89 -1.48
C PRO A 146 13.30 24.29 -1.11
N PRO A 147 13.39 25.23 -2.07
CA PRO A 147 13.65 26.63 -1.76
C PRO A 147 12.52 27.28 -0.93
N GLN A 148 11.30 26.75 -1.00
CA GLN A 148 10.20 27.02 -0.06
C GLN A 148 9.42 25.71 0.13
N LEU A 149 8.95 25.43 1.34
CA LEU A 149 8.32 24.17 1.72
C LEU A 149 7.20 23.72 0.75
N TRP A 150 7.05 22.40 0.61
CA TRP A 150 6.00 21.78 -0.19
C TRP A 150 4.63 22.01 0.42
N ASP A 151 3.62 22.23 -0.42
CA ASP A 151 2.22 22.15 -0.01
C ASP A 151 1.76 20.68 0.07
N ARG A 152 2.23 19.88 -0.88
CA ARG A 152 1.85 18.48 -1.06
C ARG A 152 3.08 17.65 -1.47
N VAL A 153 3.17 16.45 -0.94
CA VAL A 153 4.15 15.45 -1.37
C VAL A 153 3.43 14.15 -1.68
N LEU A 154 3.66 13.59 -2.86
CA LEU A 154 3.16 12.30 -3.30
C LEU A 154 4.33 11.33 -3.46
N LEU A 155 4.31 10.23 -2.73
CA LEU A 155 5.23 9.11 -2.96
C LEU A 155 4.50 8.12 -3.87
N SER A 156 4.70 8.30 -5.17
CA SER A 156 4.15 7.45 -6.23
C SER A 156 4.79 6.05 -6.21
N THR A 157 6.07 5.98 -5.82
CA THR A 157 6.75 4.72 -5.53
C THR A 157 6.35 4.15 -4.15
N PRO A 158 6.17 2.82 -3.99
CA PRO A 158 5.90 2.21 -2.70
C PRO A 158 7.02 2.44 -1.69
N VAL A 159 6.63 2.65 -0.44
CA VAL A 159 7.52 2.91 0.68
C VAL A 159 7.36 1.80 1.69
N ALA A 160 8.45 1.10 1.99
CA ALA A 160 8.42 0.05 3.00
C ALA A 160 7.91 0.59 4.36
N LEU A 161 7.12 -0.21 5.05
CA LEU A 161 6.61 0.11 6.39
C LEU A 161 7.75 0.57 7.32
N GLY A 162 7.55 1.73 7.96
CA GLY A 162 8.55 2.32 8.85
C GLY A 162 9.78 2.90 8.14
N ARG A 163 9.70 3.15 6.82
CA ARG A 163 10.77 3.73 5.99
C ARG A 163 10.33 4.97 5.22
N LEU A 164 9.27 5.66 5.65
CA LEU A 164 8.90 6.95 5.06
C LEU A 164 10.08 7.94 5.19
N PRO A 165 10.57 8.54 4.09
CA PRO A 165 11.67 9.50 4.19
C PRO A 165 11.25 10.71 5.02
N TYR A 166 11.88 10.92 6.18
CA TYR A 166 11.53 12.05 7.05
C TYR A 166 11.71 13.40 6.36
N ALA A 167 12.65 13.51 5.42
CA ALA A 167 12.84 14.71 4.61
C ALA A 167 11.59 15.11 3.79
N ALA A 168 10.70 14.17 3.45
CA ALA A 168 9.41 14.50 2.84
C ALA A 168 8.48 15.22 3.82
N ILE A 169 8.51 14.86 5.11
CA ILE A 169 7.75 15.53 6.17
C ILE A 169 8.39 16.88 6.48
N ALA A 170 9.69 16.89 6.76
CA ALA A 170 10.43 18.11 7.11
C ALA A 170 10.43 19.17 6.00
N GLY A 171 10.38 18.75 4.73
CA GLY A 171 10.27 19.62 3.57
C GLY A 171 8.86 20.15 3.30
N THR A 172 7.84 19.68 4.02
CA THR A 172 6.43 20.05 3.83
C THR A 172 6.01 21.06 4.90
N ARG A 173 5.23 22.08 4.52
CA ARG A 173 4.78 23.09 5.48
C ARG A 173 3.80 22.52 6.50
N PRO A 174 3.65 23.13 7.69
CA PRO A 174 2.54 22.84 8.58
C PRO A 174 1.19 22.96 7.86
N GLY A 175 0.28 22.01 8.14
CA GLY A 175 -0.99 21.80 7.44
C GLY A 175 -0.84 21.33 5.98
N GLY A 176 0.37 21.04 5.52
CA GLY A 176 0.65 20.38 4.26
C GLY A 176 0.40 18.88 4.35
N VAL A 177 0.42 18.20 3.19
CA VAL A 177 0.02 16.79 3.10
C VAL A 177 1.12 15.96 2.47
N VAL A 178 1.48 14.85 3.11
CA VAL A 178 2.31 13.81 2.53
C VAL A 178 1.45 12.58 2.30
N LEU A 179 1.31 12.13 1.06
CA LEU A 179 0.60 10.90 0.71
C LEU A 179 1.62 9.84 0.32
N ALA A 180 1.64 8.73 1.06
CA ALA A 180 2.54 7.62 0.78
C ALA A 180 1.78 6.33 0.53
N ARG A 181 2.20 5.55 -0.46
CA ARG A 181 1.80 4.16 -0.58
C ARG A 181 2.70 3.31 0.29
N VAL A 182 2.25 2.98 1.49
CA VAL A 182 3.00 2.11 2.40
C VAL A 182 2.95 0.69 1.85
N SER A 183 4.06 -0.02 1.82
CA SER A 183 4.13 -1.41 1.39
C SER A 183 4.82 -2.29 2.42
N THR A 184 4.51 -3.56 2.33
CA THR A 184 5.14 -4.64 3.11
C THR A 184 5.32 -5.83 2.19
N ASP A 185 6.04 -6.85 2.66
CA ASP A 185 6.10 -8.15 2.00
C ASP A 185 4.72 -8.85 1.88
N PHE A 186 3.69 -8.38 2.59
CA PHE A 186 2.30 -8.87 2.53
C PHE A 186 1.35 -8.03 1.65
N THR A 187 1.63 -6.76 1.42
CA THR A 187 0.67 -5.90 0.72
C THR A 187 1.33 -4.66 0.13
N THR A 188 0.80 -4.25 -1.02
CA THR A 188 1.07 -2.95 -1.62
C THR A 188 -0.09 -2.02 -1.24
N GLY A 189 0.19 -1.03 -0.41
CA GLY A 189 -0.81 -0.19 0.27
C GLY A 189 -0.86 -0.49 1.78
N PRO A 190 -1.61 0.31 2.57
CA PRO A 190 -2.56 1.34 2.16
C PRO A 190 -1.91 2.61 1.61
N LEU A 191 -2.74 3.46 0.99
CA LEU A 191 -2.40 4.88 0.87
C LEU A 191 -2.57 5.52 2.25
N VAL A 192 -1.52 6.11 2.79
CA VAL A 192 -1.59 6.82 4.08
C VAL A 192 -1.44 8.30 3.83
N ARG A 193 -2.50 9.06 4.13
CA ARG A 193 -2.52 10.52 4.05
C ARG A 193 -2.05 11.08 5.38
N PHE A 194 -0.83 11.62 5.41
CA PHE A 194 -0.27 12.32 6.55
C PHE A 194 -0.52 13.82 6.43
N GLU A 195 -0.94 14.44 7.52
CA GLU A 195 -0.99 15.89 7.72
C GLU A 195 0.18 16.31 8.60
N VAL A 196 0.95 17.31 8.14
CA VAL A 196 2.15 17.77 8.84
C VAL A 196 1.77 18.81 9.89
N GLY A 197 2.18 18.56 11.14
CA GLY A 197 1.96 19.43 12.28
C GLY A 197 2.96 20.58 12.36
N GLU A 198 2.71 21.54 13.26
CA GLU A 198 3.64 22.64 13.53
C GLU A 198 4.94 22.19 14.24
N ASP A 199 4.92 21.01 14.86
CA ASP A 199 6.02 20.42 15.61
C ASP A 199 7.02 19.63 14.74
N GLY A 200 6.82 19.63 13.41
CA GLY A 200 7.65 18.89 12.45
C GLY A 200 7.35 17.39 12.40
N THR A 201 6.29 16.92 13.07
CA THR A 201 5.79 15.55 12.95
C THR A 201 4.58 15.50 12.01
N ALA A 202 4.14 14.29 11.66
CA ALA A 202 2.95 14.10 10.85
C ALA A 202 2.04 13.00 11.40
N THR A 203 0.74 13.24 11.35
CA THR A 203 -0.32 12.29 11.72
C THR A 203 -1.09 11.87 10.49
N GLY A 204 -1.32 10.58 10.31
CA GLY A 204 -1.90 10.03 9.10
C GLY A 204 -3.04 9.05 9.31
N ILE A 205 -3.88 8.98 8.29
CA ILE A 205 -5.01 8.05 8.21
C ILE A 205 -4.85 7.23 6.93
N ALA A 206 -5.04 5.93 7.05
CA ALA A 206 -4.95 5.01 5.94
C ALA A 206 -6.26 4.98 5.13
N ASP A 207 -6.11 4.78 3.84
CA ASP A 207 -7.16 4.44 2.90
C ASP A 207 -6.87 3.07 2.29
N ALA A 208 -7.78 2.11 2.55
CA ALA A 208 -7.64 0.74 2.09
C ALA A 208 -8.19 0.52 0.66
N THR A 209 -8.81 1.52 0.03
CA THR A 209 -9.61 1.31 -1.20
C THR A 209 -8.77 0.87 -2.40
N THR A 210 -7.49 1.23 -2.41
CA THR A 210 -6.53 0.84 -3.45
C THR A 210 -5.48 -0.14 -2.93
N MET A 211 -5.73 -0.84 -1.81
CA MET A 211 -4.81 -1.86 -1.31
C MET A 211 -4.85 -3.09 -2.19
N GLU A 212 -3.69 -3.43 -2.71
CA GLU A 212 -3.50 -4.61 -3.54
C GLU A 212 -2.65 -5.64 -2.79
N ARG A 213 -2.77 -6.89 -3.21
CA ARG A 213 -1.85 -7.94 -2.79
C ARG A 213 -0.53 -7.72 -3.54
N VAL A 214 0.61 -7.96 -2.92
CA VAL A 214 1.90 -7.93 -3.66
C VAL A 214 1.82 -9.03 -4.73
N ALA A 215 1.83 -8.62 -5.99
CA ALA A 215 1.52 -9.45 -7.15
C ALA A 215 2.69 -10.35 -7.59
N SER A 216 3.51 -10.86 -6.67
CA SER A 216 4.64 -11.72 -7.05
C SER A 216 4.26 -13.16 -7.44
N LEU A 217 3.00 -13.62 -7.29
CA LEU A 217 2.52 -14.92 -7.81
C LEU A 217 1.01 -14.86 -8.17
N PRO A 218 0.55 -15.65 -9.17
CA PRO A 218 -0.64 -15.38 -10.00
C PRO A 218 -1.97 -15.26 -9.24
N THR A 219 -2.95 -14.55 -9.83
CA THR A 219 -4.36 -14.57 -9.40
C THR A 219 -4.97 -15.96 -9.42
N THR A 220 -4.31 -16.88 -10.13
CA THR A 220 -4.52 -18.32 -10.04
C THR A 220 -3.68 -18.83 -8.87
N PRO A 221 -4.31 -19.45 -7.86
CA PRO A 221 -3.56 -20.11 -6.80
C PRO A 221 -2.46 -20.99 -7.39
N THR A 222 -1.24 -20.84 -6.86
CA THR A 222 -0.13 -21.70 -7.29
C THR A 222 -0.33 -23.06 -6.64
N GLN A 223 -0.11 -24.14 -7.40
CA GLN A 223 -0.01 -25.46 -6.81
C GLN A 223 1.12 -25.41 -5.78
N SER A 224 0.84 -25.84 -4.55
CA SER A 224 1.84 -25.85 -3.48
C SER A 224 3.15 -26.48 -3.98
N GLY A 225 4.26 -25.80 -3.74
CA GLY A 225 5.59 -26.33 -4.07
C GLY A 225 5.92 -27.61 -3.28
N VAL A 226 7.11 -28.17 -3.53
CA VAL A 226 7.62 -29.33 -2.79
C VAL A 226 7.61 -29.04 -1.29
N VAL A 227 6.70 -29.68 -0.55
CA VAL A 227 6.65 -29.60 0.91
C VAL A 227 7.98 -30.13 1.46
N PRO A 228 8.68 -29.38 2.33
CA PRO A 228 9.91 -29.85 2.95
C PRO A 228 9.70 -31.18 3.68
N ARG A 229 10.71 -32.06 3.69
CA ARG A 229 10.58 -33.40 4.28
C ARG A 229 10.47 -33.39 5.81
N ASP A 230 11.12 -32.42 6.45
CA ASP A 230 11.17 -32.29 7.91
C ASP A 230 10.32 -31.09 8.37
N VAL A 231 9.00 -31.30 8.38
CA VAL A 231 8.02 -30.29 8.81
C VAL A 231 7.35 -30.70 10.12
N GLU A 232 7.21 -29.72 11.01
CA GLU A 232 6.32 -29.86 12.16
C GLU A 232 4.88 -29.70 11.69
N VAL A 233 3.99 -30.59 12.16
CA VAL A 233 2.57 -30.56 11.83
C VAL A 233 1.75 -30.27 13.07
N SER A 234 0.90 -29.25 13.00
CA SER A 234 -0.04 -28.87 14.04
C SER A 234 -1.41 -28.52 13.44
N HIS A 235 -2.38 -28.18 14.28
CA HIS A 235 -3.74 -27.87 13.85
C HIS A 235 -4.27 -26.61 14.52
N THR A 236 -5.08 -25.84 13.79
CA THR A 236 -5.75 -24.63 14.28
C THR A 236 -7.20 -24.60 13.84
N SER A 237 -8.03 -23.83 14.55
CA SER A 237 -9.40 -23.50 14.13
C SER A 237 -9.52 -22.09 13.55
N ILE A 238 -8.38 -21.38 13.42
CA ILE A 238 -8.32 -20.01 12.90
C ILE A 238 -8.06 -20.05 11.39
N ASP A 239 -9.04 -19.56 10.65
CA ASP A 239 -8.98 -19.40 9.19
C ASP A 239 -8.11 -18.18 8.80
N VAL A 240 -6.79 -18.37 8.85
CA VAL A 240 -5.82 -17.33 8.47
C VAL A 240 -5.99 -16.91 7.01
N ALA A 241 -6.24 -17.87 6.10
CA ALA A 241 -6.38 -17.60 4.68
C ALA A 241 -7.52 -16.62 4.38
N ASN A 242 -8.68 -16.84 5.00
CA ASN A 242 -9.82 -15.94 4.84
C ASN A 242 -9.61 -14.59 5.54
N LEU A 243 -9.02 -14.59 6.75
CA LEU A 243 -8.75 -13.34 7.47
C LEU A 243 -7.79 -12.43 6.69
N LEU A 244 -6.75 -13.00 6.08
CA LEU A 244 -5.81 -12.27 5.23
C LEU A 244 -6.43 -11.81 3.90
N ARG A 245 -7.70 -12.12 3.58
CA ARG A 245 -8.39 -11.42 2.47
C ARG A 245 -8.72 -9.98 2.86
N ASN A 246 -9.00 -9.74 4.15
CA ASN A 246 -9.32 -8.41 4.66
C ASN A 246 -8.04 -7.55 4.79
N PRO A 247 -8.01 -6.33 4.21
CA PRO A 247 -6.82 -5.47 4.21
C PRO A 247 -6.32 -5.10 5.61
N ALA A 248 -7.21 -4.88 6.58
CA ALA A 248 -6.83 -4.48 7.93
C ALA A 248 -6.10 -5.61 8.67
N TRP A 249 -6.58 -6.86 8.51
CA TRP A 249 -5.91 -8.04 9.05
C TRP A 249 -4.56 -8.27 8.41
N ARG A 250 -4.45 -8.13 7.08
CA ARG A 250 -3.15 -8.20 6.39
C ARG A 250 -2.17 -7.17 6.91
N CYS A 251 -2.58 -5.90 7.02
CA CYS A 251 -1.70 -4.84 7.49
C CYS A 251 -1.27 -5.09 8.95
N ALA A 252 -2.17 -5.58 9.81
CA ALA A 252 -1.87 -5.88 11.21
C ALA A 252 -0.84 -7.02 11.33
N VAL A 253 -1.02 -8.09 10.55
CA VAL A 253 -0.05 -9.20 10.48
C VAL A 253 1.28 -8.73 9.91
N ALA A 254 1.28 -7.90 8.87
CA ALA A 254 2.51 -7.37 8.27
C ALA A 254 3.31 -6.47 9.23
N ILE A 255 2.63 -5.72 10.10
CA ILE A 255 3.27 -4.93 11.18
C ILE A 255 3.86 -5.85 12.26
N ALA A 256 3.14 -6.90 12.65
CA ALA A 256 3.52 -7.78 13.76
C ALA A 256 4.58 -8.84 13.36
N VAL A 257 4.61 -9.25 12.09
CA VAL A 257 5.47 -10.31 11.56
C VAL A 257 6.27 -9.74 10.38
N PRO A 258 7.27 -8.87 10.64
CA PRO A 258 8.08 -8.28 9.57
C PRO A 258 8.86 -9.36 8.80
N SER A 259 9.23 -9.02 7.56
CA SER A 259 9.91 -9.87 6.55
C SER A 259 9.15 -11.10 6.05
N CYS A 260 8.07 -11.49 6.72
CA CYS A 260 7.26 -12.60 6.26
C CYS A 260 6.52 -12.20 4.97
N ARG A 261 6.63 -13.04 3.96
CA ARG A 261 5.88 -13.00 2.71
C ARG A 261 4.73 -13.99 2.79
N TYR A 262 3.69 -13.75 2.00
CA TYR A 262 2.58 -14.69 1.87
C TYR A 262 2.18 -14.89 0.41
N HIS A 263 1.76 -16.11 0.09
CA HIS A 263 1.22 -16.46 -1.21
C HIS A 263 -0.05 -17.29 -1.02
N ASP A 264 -1.09 -16.98 -1.81
CA ASP A 264 -2.26 -17.87 -1.88
C ASP A 264 -1.84 -19.12 -2.65
N THR A 265 -2.05 -20.27 -2.03
CA THR A 265 -1.80 -21.56 -2.65
C THR A 265 -3.10 -22.32 -2.80
N VAL A 266 -3.11 -23.24 -3.75
CA VAL A 266 -4.06 -24.32 -3.79
C VAL A 266 -3.31 -25.62 -3.61
N VAL A 267 -3.82 -26.44 -2.71
CA VAL A 267 -3.36 -27.82 -2.53
C VAL A 267 -4.33 -28.72 -3.28
N ALA A 268 -3.81 -29.62 -4.10
CA ALA A 268 -4.56 -30.70 -4.70
C ALA A 268 -3.88 -32.01 -4.31
N ASP A 269 -4.66 -32.98 -3.83
CA ASP A 269 -4.11 -34.29 -3.46
C ASP A 269 -3.59 -35.06 -4.69
N ASP A 270 -4.14 -34.78 -5.88
CA ASP A 270 -3.69 -35.24 -7.21
C ASP A 270 -4.10 -34.25 -8.32
N ASP A 271 -3.65 -34.44 -9.57
CA ASP A 271 -3.94 -33.55 -10.72
C ASP A 271 -5.45 -33.42 -11.06
N THR A 272 -6.30 -34.27 -10.46
CA THR A 272 -7.75 -34.35 -10.70
C THR A 272 -8.60 -34.07 -9.45
N GLY A 273 -7.94 -33.85 -8.31
CA GLY A 273 -8.56 -33.77 -7.00
C GLY A 273 -9.18 -32.41 -6.72
N PRO A 274 -10.07 -32.33 -5.71
CA PRO A 274 -10.58 -31.05 -5.24
C PRO A 274 -9.44 -30.17 -4.76
N THR A 275 -9.50 -28.90 -5.14
CA THR A 275 -8.50 -27.90 -4.79
C THR A 275 -8.87 -27.26 -3.46
N ARG A 276 -7.94 -27.29 -2.50
CA ARG A 276 -8.11 -26.69 -1.17
C ARG A 276 -7.35 -25.37 -1.11
N PRO A 277 -7.99 -24.27 -0.67
CA PRO A 277 -7.27 -23.02 -0.46
C PRO A 277 -6.29 -23.17 0.70
N GLY A 278 -5.11 -22.62 0.53
CA GLY A 278 -4.09 -22.52 1.56
C GLY A 278 -3.33 -21.21 1.48
N VAL A 279 -2.50 -20.96 2.49
CA VAL A 279 -1.53 -19.87 2.48
C VAL A 279 -0.16 -20.44 2.75
N GLU A 280 0.78 -20.13 1.86
CA GLU A 280 2.20 -20.32 2.10
C GLU A 280 2.80 -19.04 2.67
N LEU A 281 3.62 -19.20 3.70
CA LEU A 281 4.37 -18.14 4.38
C LEU A 281 5.86 -18.44 4.22
N THR A 282 6.63 -17.41 3.86
CA THR A 282 8.09 -17.54 3.72
C THR A 282 8.80 -16.34 4.31
N ASP A 283 10.00 -16.56 4.84
CA ASP A 283 10.90 -15.48 5.23
C ASP A 283 12.20 -15.60 4.42
N PRO A 284 12.44 -14.71 3.42
CA PRO A 284 13.62 -14.80 2.57
C PRO A 284 14.93 -14.58 3.32
N MET A 285 14.87 -14.02 4.54
CA MET A 285 16.07 -13.75 5.34
C MET A 285 16.54 -14.97 6.13
N THR A 286 15.60 -15.83 6.56
CA THR A 286 15.89 -17.00 7.40
C THR A 286 15.63 -18.33 6.72
N SER A 287 15.05 -18.29 5.51
CA SER A 287 14.51 -19.46 4.80
C SER A 287 13.46 -20.22 5.60
N ALA A 288 12.83 -19.59 6.59
CA ALA A 288 11.70 -20.17 7.30
C ALA A 288 10.50 -20.30 6.35
N TRP A 289 9.76 -21.38 6.52
CA TRP A 289 8.65 -21.74 5.64
C TRP A 289 7.49 -22.27 6.48
N ALA A 290 6.27 -21.88 6.12
CA ALA A 290 5.07 -22.49 6.66
C ALA A 290 3.96 -22.57 5.61
N HIS A 291 3.04 -23.50 5.80
CA HIS A 291 1.88 -23.71 4.96
C HIS A 291 0.67 -23.99 5.84
N ILE A 292 -0.41 -23.25 5.61
CA ILE A 292 -1.67 -23.34 6.34
C ILE A 292 -2.74 -23.79 5.34
N GLU A 293 -3.24 -25.01 5.50
CA GLU A 293 -4.15 -25.68 4.55
C GLU A 293 -5.51 -25.95 5.21
N HIS A 294 -6.58 -25.56 4.52
CA HIS A 294 -7.93 -25.98 4.88
C HIS A 294 -8.13 -27.45 4.59
N ALA A 295 -8.53 -28.26 5.57
CA ALA A 295 -8.95 -29.63 5.31
C ALA A 295 -10.33 -29.68 4.63
N ASP A 296 -10.56 -30.66 3.75
CA ASP A 296 -11.89 -30.91 3.18
C ASP A 296 -12.88 -31.30 4.29
N GLY A 297 -13.85 -30.42 4.55
CA GLY A 297 -15.01 -30.73 5.40
C GLY A 297 -14.73 -30.91 6.90
N GLY A 298 -13.53 -30.57 7.38
CA GLY A 298 -13.16 -30.64 8.81
C GLY A 298 -13.21 -29.29 9.54
N ASP A 299 -13.42 -29.32 10.86
CA ASP A 299 -13.33 -28.15 11.76
C ASP A 299 -11.87 -27.73 12.08
N HIS A 300 -10.89 -28.43 11.51
CA HIS A 300 -9.46 -28.26 11.78
C HIS A 300 -8.68 -27.90 10.52
N ILE A 301 -7.87 -26.85 10.60
CA ILE A 301 -6.95 -26.36 9.59
C ILE A 301 -5.56 -26.90 9.91
N THR A 302 -4.94 -27.56 8.95
CA THR A 302 -3.61 -28.16 9.11
C THR A 302 -2.55 -27.10 8.92
N VAL A 303 -1.58 -27.06 9.83
CA VAL A 303 -0.43 -26.17 9.79
C VAL A 303 0.82 -27.02 9.64
N ARG A 304 1.65 -26.70 8.65
CA ARG A 304 2.98 -27.28 8.45
C ARG A 304 4.01 -26.17 8.49
N GLN A 305 5.09 -26.32 9.24
CA GLN A 305 6.15 -25.31 9.27
C GLN A 305 7.53 -25.92 9.53
N THR A 306 8.57 -25.21 9.12
CA THR A 306 9.96 -25.59 9.36
C THR A 306 10.88 -24.37 9.26
N GLY A 307 12.08 -24.52 9.81
CA GLY A 307 13.13 -23.50 9.78
C GLY A 307 13.27 -22.71 11.08
N PRO A 308 14.13 -21.67 11.08
CA PRO A 308 14.52 -20.96 12.30
C PRO A 308 13.41 -20.12 12.95
N ARG A 309 12.33 -19.85 12.21
CA ARG A 309 11.14 -19.14 12.66
C ARG A 309 9.91 -20.01 12.47
N LEU A 310 9.03 -20.00 13.46
CA LEU A 310 7.74 -20.67 13.40
C LEU A 310 6.70 -19.68 12.82
N LEU A 311 6.80 -19.42 11.52
CA LEU A 311 6.02 -18.35 10.86
C LEU A 311 4.51 -18.52 11.02
N ALA A 312 3.99 -19.74 11.00
CA ALA A 312 2.55 -19.95 11.20
C ALA A 312 2.13 -19.57 12.64
N ASP A 313 2.96 -19.89 13.63
CA ASP A 313 2.68 -19.53 15.02
C ASP A 313 2.78 -18.02 15.25
N GLU A 314 3.76 -17.36 14.63
CA GLU A 314 3.89 -15.90 14.66
C GLU A 314 2.67 -15.22 14.03
N VAL A 315 2.21 -15.69 12.87
CA VAL A 315 1.01 -15.16 12.19
C VAL A 315 -0.26 -15.45 12.99
N LEU A 316 -0.42 -16.66 13.56
CA LEU A 316 -1.55 -16.98 14.43
C LEU A 316 -1.55 -16.12 15.70
N ALA A 317 -0.38 -15.85 16.27
CA ALA A 317 -0.23 -14.93 17.40
C ALA A 317 -0.59 -13.49 17.02
N ALA A 318 -0.16 -13.00 15.85
CA ALA A 318 -0.51 -11.68 15.32
C ALA A 318 -2.02 -11.53 15.07
N VAL A 319 -2.65 -12.54 14.48
CA VAL A 319 -4.11 -12.57 14.27
C VAL A 319 -4.84 -12.49 15.61
N ARG A 320 -4.44 -13.29 16.61
CA ARG A 320 -5.03 -13.23 17.96
C ARG A 320 -4.80 -11.87 18.62
N TRP A 321 -3.60 -11.32 18.51
CA TRP A 321 -3.22 -10.02 19.05
C TRP A 321 -4.09 -8.88 18.51
N TYR A 322 -4.37 -8.90 17.21
CA TYR A 322 -5.21 -7.92 16.55
C TYR A 322 -6.71 -8.14 16.87
N ALA A 323 -7.17 -9.40 16.90
CA ALA A 323 -8.53 -9.74 17.32
C ALA A 323 -8.83 -9.27 18.76
N ASN A 324 -7.88 -9.45 19.68
CA ASN A 324 -7.99 -9.03 21.07
C ASN A 324 -8.07 -7.50 21.24
N ARG A 325 -7.72 -6.73 20.20
CA ARG A 325 -7.90 -5.27 20.14
C ARG A 325 -9.22 -4.85 19.49
N GLY A 326 -10.13 -5.80 19.26
CA GLY A 326 -11.41 -5.55 18.60
C GLY A 326 -11.34 -5.52 17.08
N ALA A 327 -10.18 -5.81 16.47
CA ALA A 327 -9.94 -5.77 15.04
C ALA A 327 -10.45 -4.46 14.37
N PRO A 328 -9.98 -3.29 14.85
CA PRO A 328 -10.48 -2.00 14.42
C PRO A 328 -10.18 -1.76 12.92
N PRO A 329 -11.11 -1.21 12.11
CA PRO A 329 -10.88 -1.02 10.69
C PRO A 329 -9.64 -0.16 10.41
N LEU A 330 -8.99 -0.37 9.27
CA LEU A 330 -7.70 0.25 8.93
C LEU A 330 -7.76 1.79 8.98
N GLU A 331 -8.90 2.36 8.59
CA GLU A 331 -9.19 3.79 8.57
C GLU A 331 -9.30 4.41 9.97
N SER A 332 -9.43 3.59 11.02
CA SER A 332 -9.45 4.06 12.41
C SER A 332 -8.08 4.08 13.08
N TRP A 333 -7.04 3.58 12.39
CA TRP A 333 -5.68 3.57 12.93
C TRP A 333 -5.06 4.96 12.73
N THR A 334 -4.29 5.40 13.71
CA THR A 334 -3.50 6.63 13.56
C THR A 334 -2.05 6.27 13.25
N TRP A 335 -1.56 6.79 12.14
CA TRP A 335 -0.17 6.65 11.71
C TRP A 335 0.60 7.87 12.16
N HIS A 336 1.76 7.67 12.76
CA HIS A 336 2.63 8.76 13.20
C HIS A 336 3.98 8.63 12.53
N ALA A 337 4.51 9.76 12.06
CA ALA A 337 5.84 9.85 11.51
C ALA A 337 6.55 11.10 12.03
N GLY A 338 7.71 10.91 12.64
CA GLY A 338 8.59 11.97 13.13
C GLY A 338 10.05 11.69 12.81
N PRO A 339 10.98 12.52 13.29
CA PRO A 339 12.40 12.43 12.95
C PRO A 339 13.03 11.10 13.40
N ASP A 340 12.64 10.61 14.58
CA ASP A 340 13.28 9.45 15.21
C ASP A 340 12.45 8.16 15.12
N ARG A 341 11.15 8.28 14.81
CA ARG A 341 10.22 7.15 14.89
C ARG A 341 9.05 7.26 13.94
N GLN A 342 8.65 6.10 13.42
CA GLN A 342 7.35 5.90 12.78
C GLN A 342 6.59 4.82 13.55
N CYS A 343 5.31 5.03 13.82
CA CYS A 343 4.48 4.06 14.51
C CYS A 343 3.01 4.13 14.10
N VAL A 344 2.27 3.09 14.47
CA VAL A 344 0.83 3.01 14.30
C VAL A 344 0.21 2.80 15.67
N THR A 345 -0.89 3.50 15.94
CA THR A 345 -1.70 3.34 17.14
C THR A 345 -3.11 2.90 16.76
N PHE A 346 -3.65 1.96 17.53
CA PHE A 346 -5.02 1.48 17.40
C PHE A 346 -5.93 2.28 18.32
N PRO A 347 -7.21 2.48 17.95
CA PRO A 347 -8.19 3.03 18.88
C PRO A 347 -8.30 2.11 20.12
N THR A 348 -8.42 2.73 21.29
CA THR A 348 -8.58 2.06 22.59
C THR A 348 -9.99 1.54 22.81
#